data_AF-A0A957M7S7-F1
#
_entry.id   AF-A0A957M7S7-F1
#
_cell.length_a   1.000
_cell.length_b   1.000
_cell.length_c   1.000
_cell.angle_alpha   90.00
_cell.angle_beta   90.00
_cell.angle_gamma   90.00
#
_symmetry.space_group_name_H-M   'P 1'
#
loop_
_entity.id
_entity.type
_entity.pdbx_description
1 polymer ?
#
loop_
_entity_poly.entity_id
_entity_poly.type
_entity_poly.pdbx_seq_one_letter_code
_entity_poly.pdbx_strand_id
1 'polypeptide(L)' 'ATGPVRLGDEAVIIGRQGEAAISAEAASQRVGTNNYDIVSRILARVPRRYVE' A
#
# COMPACT_ATOMS: atom_id res chain seq x y z
N ALA A 1 10.15 -2.62 -12.08
CA ALA A 1 9.83 -2.99 -13.48
C ALA A 1 10.06 -1.77 -14.37
N THR A 2 10.57 -1.95 -15.59
CA THR A 2 11.00 -0.84 -16.47
C THR A 2 10.20 -0.76 -17.77
N GLY A 3 9.13 -1.56 -17.91
CA GLY A 3 8.23 -1.58 -19.06
C GLY A 3 6.94 -0.78 -18.83
N PRO A 4 6.11 -0.59 -19.88
CA PRO A 4 4.82 0.09 -19.73
C PRO A 4 3.88 -0.70 -18.81
N VAL A 5 3.10 0.03 -18.01
CA VAL A 5 2.09 -0.53 -17.09
C VAL A 5 0.95 -1.19 -17.88
N ARG A 6 0.49 -2.34 -17.41
CA ARG A 6 -0.56 -3.16 -18.03
C ARG A 6 -1.64 -3.53 -17.02
N LEU A 7 -2.81 -3.90 -17.54
CA LEU A 7 -3.87 -4.47 -16.71
C LEU A 7 -3.39 -5.77 -16.07
N GLY A 8 -3.63 -5.90 -14.76
CA GLY A 8 -3.17 -7.04 -13.96
C GLY A 8 -1.80 -6.85 -13.31
N ASP A 9 -1.06 -5.77 -13.64
CA ASP A 9 0.18 -5.44 -12.93
C ASP A 9 -0.10 -5.10 -11.46
N GLU A 10 0.83 -5.48 -10.60
CA GLU A 10 0.75 -5.21 -9.17
C GLU A 10 0.89 -3.71 -8.89
N ALA A 11 -0.05 -3.18 -8.09
CA ALA A 11 0.05 -1.86 -7.50
C ALA A 11 0.26 -1.98 -5.98
N VAL A 12 1.39 -1.46 -5.49
CA VAL A 12 1.68 -1.37 -4.05
C VAL A 12 1.14 -0.05 -3.51
N ILE A 13 0.05 -0.10 -2.75
CA ILE A 13 -0.58 1.09 -2.15
C ILE A 13 0.14 1.53 -0.87
N ILE A 14 0.55 0.57 -0.03
CA ILE A 14 1.38 0.74 1.16
C ILE A 14 2.36 -0.44 1.18
N GLY A 15 3.66 -0.18 1.20
CA GLY A 15 4.70 -1.19 1.11
C GLY A 15 5.88 -0.76 0.24
N ARG A 16 6.63 -1.73 -0.26
CA ARG A 16 7.84 -1.53 -1.08
C ARG A 16 7.73 -2.29 -2.40
N GLN A 17 8.19 -1.67 -3.49
CA GLN A 17 8.35 -2.32 -4.80
C GLN A 17 9.69 -1.89 -5.40
N GLY A 18 10.64 -2.83 -5.49
CA GLY A 18 12.03 -2.50 -5.83
C GLY A 18 12.63 -1.54 -4.79
N GLU A 19 13.18 -0.41 -5.23
CA GLU A 19 13.73 0.63 -4.35
C GLU A 19 12.71 1.69 -3.90
N ALA A 20 11.52 1.70 -4.48
CA ALA A 20 10.46 2.64 -4.11
C ALA A 20 9.62 2.09 -2.95
N ALA A 21 9.20 2.97 -2.04
CA ALA A 21 8.32 2.62 -0.93
C ALA A 21 7.29 3.71 -0.63
N ILE A 22 6.12 3.29 -0.18
CA ILE A 22 5.07 4.16 0.38
C ILE A 22 4.75 3.61 1.78
N SER A 23 5.12 4.35 2.82
CA SER A 23 4.78 3.98 4.19
C SER A 23 3.34 4.37 4.53
N ALA A 24 2.79 3.79 5.60
CA ALA A 24 1.48 4.20 6.13
C ALA A 24 1.48 5.68 6.57
N GLU A 25 2.62 6.18 7.08
CA GLU A 25 2.82 7.60 7.41
C GLU A 25 2.79 8.49 6.16
N ALA A 26 3.48 8.10 5.09
CA ALA A 26 3.42 8.84 3.82
C ALA A 26 2.01 8.85 3.22
N ALA A 27 1.25 7.76 3.39
CA ALA A 27 -0.15 7.71 2.99
C ALA A 27 -1.03 8.61 3.87
N SER A 28 -0.79 8.68 5.17
CA SER A 28 -1.59 9.48 6.10
C SER A 28 -1.48 10.98 5.84
N GLN A 29 -0.31 11.46 5.42
CA GLN A 29 -0.11 12.85 5.01
C GLN A 29 -1.04 13.27 3.87
N ARG A 30 -1.31 12.36 2.91
CA ARG A 30 -2.23 12.64 1.79
C ARG A 30 -3.71 12.66 2.21
N VAL A 31 -4.04 11.90 3.25
CA VAL A 31 -5.41 11.76 3.78
C VAL A 31 -5.70 12.79 4.89
N GLY A 32 -4.67 13.39 5.50
CA GLY A 32 -4.80 14.34 6.61
C GLY A 32 -5.02 13.65 7.95
N THR A 33 -4.33 12.53 8.19
CA THR A 33 -4.49 11.68 9.39
C THR A 33 -3.14 11.14 9.88
N ASN A 34 -3.13 10.10 10.72
CA ASN A 34 -1.91 9.41 11.17
C ASN A 34 -1.79 7.99 10.59
N ASN A 35 -0.61 7.37 10.76
CA ASN A 35 -0.33 6.01 10.32
C ASN A 35 -1.31 4.94 10.87
N TYR A 36 -1.75 5.05 12.12
CA TYR A 36 -2.65 4.10 12.77
C TYR A 36 -4.06 4.13 12.17
N ASP A 37 -4.58 5.33 11.88
CA ASP A 37 -5.86 5.50 11.17
C ASP A 37 -5.81 4.86 9.78
N ILE A 38 -4.70 5.00 9.05
CA ILE A 38 -4.52 4.36 7.73
C ILE A 38 -4.63 2.84 7.82
N VAL A 39 -3.89 2.19 8.73
CA VAL A 39 -3.90 0.72 8.82
C VAL A 39 -5.20 0.19 9.41
N SER A 40 -5.80 0.89 10.38
CA SER A 40 -7.06 0.48 11.01
C SER A 40 -8.26 0.59 10.06
N ARG A 41 -8.19 1.46 9.05
CA ARG A 41 -9.20 1.59 7.98
C ARG A 41 -9.19 0.45 6.96
N ILE A 42 -8.22 -0.47 6.98
CA ILE A 42 -8.21 -1.65 6.13
C ILE A 42 -9.27 -2.65 6.63
N LEU A 43 -10.49 -2.53 6.11
CA LEU A 43 -11.63 -3.32 6.55
C LEU A 43 -11.51 -4.81 6.22
N ALA A 44 -12.32 -5.65 6.87
CA ALA A 44 -12.36 -7.10 6.72
C ALA A 44 -12.50 -7.61 5.27
N ARG A 45 -13.07 -6.80 4.36
CA ARG A 45 -13.20 -7.14 2.93
C ARG A 45 -11.88 -7.33 2.18
N VAL A 46 -10.78 -6.81 2.71
CA VAL A 46 -9.45 -7.00 2.12
C VAL A 46 -8.87 -8.30 2.69
N PRO A 47 -8.65 -9.37 1.89
CA PRO A 47 -8.12 -10.61 2.42
C PRO A 47 -6.72 -10.43 3.02
N ARG A 48 -6.48 -10.96 4.22
CA ARG A 48 -5.14 -11.00 4.82
C ARG A 48 -4.47 -12.30 4.40
N ARG A 49 -3.40 -12.20 3.62
CA ARG A 49 -2.54 -13.32 3.26
C ARG A 49 -1.30 -13.26 4.14
N TYR A 50 -1.14 -14.24 5.02
CA TYR A 50 0.08 -14.39 5.81
C TYR A 50 1.12 -15.10 4.94
N VAL A 51 2.28 -14.46 4.79
CA VAL A 51 3.44 -14.99 4.09
C VAL A 51 4.51 -15.31 5.14
N GLU A 52 5.35 -16.32 4.86
CA GLU A 52 6.50 -16.66 5.72
C GLU A 52 7.58 -15.57 5.72
#